data_AF-A0A916FZL9-F1
#
_entry.id   AF-A0A916FZL9-F1
#
_cell.length_a   1.000
_cell.length_b   1.000
_cell.length_c   1.000
_cell.angle_alpha   90.00
_cell.angle_beta   90.00
_cell.angle_gamma   90.00
#
_symmetry.space_group_name_H-M   'P 1'
#
loop_
_entity.id
_entity.type
_entity.pdbx_description
1 polymer ?
#
loop_
_entity_poly.entity_id
_entity_poly.type
_entity_poly.pdbx_seq_one_letter_code
_entity_poly.pdbx_strand_id
1 'polypeptide(L)'
;ERRYKQLIAKGIAANIGDLLREIESRDRRDRERAAAPLTVAPDALVIDTTGLPVEAVLAQVLTHFRRTAKGPGGSADSSAQE
;
A
#
# COMPACT_ATOMS: atom_id res chain seq x y z
N GLU A 1 -13.81 -3.43 6.59
CA GLU A 1 -13.83 -4.32 7.78
C GLU A 1 -12.48 -4.64 8.44
N ARG A 2 -11.32 -4.51 7.77
CA ARG A 2 -10.02 -4.96 8.34
C ARG A 2 -9.64 -4.23 9.64
N ARG A 3 -9.77 -2.90 9.71
CA ARG A 3 -9.41 -2.11 10.90
C ARG A 3 -10.31 -2.39 12.11
N TYR A 4 -11.60 -2.62 11.89
CA TYR A 4 -12.52 -3.05 12.93
C TYR A 4 -12.10 -4.42 13.50
N LYS A 5 -11.83 -5.40 12.63
CA LYS A 5 -11.35 -6.74 13.04
C LYS A 5 -10.03 -6.67 13.81
N GLN A 6 -9.12 -5.77 13.43
CA GLN A 6 -7.87 -5.53 14.17
C GLN A 6 -8.08 -4.91 15.55
N LEU A 7 -9.02 -3.98 15.69
CA LEU A 7 -9.32 -3.35 16.99
C LEU A 7 -10.03 -4.31 17.95
N ILE A 8 -10.97 -5.09 17.44
CA ILE A 8 -11.63 -6.16 18.20
C ILE A 8 -10.61 -7.24 18.61
N ALA A 9 -9.72 -7.65 17.70
CA ALA A 9 -8.64 -8.60 18.02
C ALA A 9 -7.67 -8.06 19.10
N LYS A 10 -7.56 -6.73 19.24
CA LYS A 10 -6.78 -6.06 20.30
C LYS A 10 -7.58 -5.81 21.58
N GLY A 11 -8.83 -6.26 21.67
CA GLY A 11 -9.70 -6.08 22.84
C GLY A 11 -10.23 -4.66 23.02
N ILE A 12 -10.11 -3.81 21.99
CA ILE A 12 -10.57 -2.42 22.03
C ILE A 12 -12.00 -2.40 21.47
N ALA A 13 -12.96 -1.96 22.29
CA ALA A 13 -14.32 -1.72 21.84
C ALA A 13 -14.30 -0.61 20.78
N ALA A 14 -14.55 -0.97 19.53
CA ALA A 14 -14.58 -0.04 18.41
C ALA A 14 -15.98 -0.07 17.79
N ASN A 15 -16.58 1.11 17.58
CA ASN A 15 -17.79 1.24 16.79
C ASN A 15 -17.40 1.37 15.31
N ILE A 16 -17.89 0.46 14.47
CA ILE A 16 -17.54 0.44 13.04
C ILE A 16 -17.97 1.73 12.32
N GLY A 17 -19.07 2.35 12.74
CA GLY A 17 -19.58 3.60 12.15
C GLY A 17 -18.70 4.80 12.48
N ASP A 18 -18.25 4.92 13.74
CA ASP A 18 -17.34 5.99 14.15
C ASP A 18 -15.96 5.83 13.51
N LEU A 19 -15.46 4.60 13.43
CA LEU A 19 -14.19 4.27 12.81
C LEU A 19 -14.18 4.62 11.32
N LEU A 20 -15.26 4.32 10.59
CA LEU A 20 -15.39 4.68 9.18
C LEU A 20 -15.39 6.20 8.99
N ARG A 21 -16.17 6.94 9.78
CA ARG A 21 -16.19 8.41 9.75
C ARG A 21 -14.82 9.02 10.03
N GLU A 22 -14.09 8.48 10.99
CA GLU A 22 -12.74 8.97 11.32
C GLU A 22 -11.77 8.72 10.16
N ILE A 23 -11.81 7.54 9.55
CA ILE A 23 -10.96 7.20 8.39
C ILE A 23 -11.28 8.13 7.22
N GLU A 24 -12.56 8.29 6.86
CA GLU A 24 -12.97 9.17 5.76
C GLU A 24 -12.57 10.63 6.02
N SER A 25 -12.75 11.12 7.25
CA SER A 25 -12.35 12.47 7.63
C SER A 25 -10.84 12.67 7.58
N ARG A 26 -10.05 11.65 7.92
CA ARG A 26 -8.59 11.68 7.79
C ARG A 26 -8.17 11.67 6.32
N ASP A 27 -8.72 10.75 5.53
CA ASP A 27 -8.43 10.64 4.10
C ASP A 27 -8.76 11.92 3.34
N ARG A 28 -9.90 12.56 3.65
CA ARG A 28 -10.26 13.86 3.06
C ARG A 28 -9.25 14.94 3.44
N ARG A 29 -8.88 15.04 4.72
CA ARG A 29 -7.88 16.02 5.17
C ARG A 29 -6.51 15.80 4.53
N ASP A 30 -6.10 14.54 4.35
CA ASP A 30 -4.81 14.21 3.74
C ASP A 30 -4.81 14.48 2.22
N ARG A 31 -5.95 14.34 1.55
CA ARG A 31 -6.12 14.74 0.13
C ARG A 31 -6.15 16.25 -0.08
N GLU A 32 -6.79 16.99 0.83
CA GLU A 32 -6.98 18.45 0.72
C GLU A 32 -5.83 19.27 1.34
N ARG A 33 -4.80 18.60 1.89
CA ARG A 33 -3.70 19.29 2.56
C ARG A 33 -2.88 20.12 1.57
N ALA A 34 -2.76 21.42 1.85
CA ALA A 34 -1.99 22.35 1.02
C ALA A 34 -0.48 22.03 0.96
N ALA A 35 0.06 21.38 1.99
CA ALA A 35 1.44 20.88 2.02
C ALA A 35 1.47 19.36 1.87
N ALA A 36 2.20 18.84 0.87
CA ALA A 36 2.32 17.41 0.54
C ALA A 36 0.96 16.70 0.39
N PRO A 37 0.14 17.09 -0.62
CA PRO A 37 -1.14 16.45 -0.87
C PRO A 37 -0.96 14.96 -1.18
N LEU A 38 -1.91 14.13 -0.73
CA LEU A 38 -1.95 12.71 -1.07
C LEU A 38 -2.32 12.49 -2.54
N THR A 39 -1.37 12.75 -3.45
CA THR A 39 -1.50 12.52 -4.89
C THR A 39 -0.61 11.36 -5.32
N VAL A 40 -1.07 10.59 -6.30
CA VAL A 40 -0.24 9.60 -6.99
C VAL A 40 0.77 10.34 -7.85
N ALA A 41 2.06 10.04 -7.69
CA ALA A 41 3.11 10.61 -8.54
C ALA A 41 3.00 10.06 -9.97
N PRO A 42 3.40 10.82 -11.00
CA PRO A 42 3.26 10.41 -12.40
C PRO A 42 4.03 9.13 -12.77
N ASP A 43 5.07 8.81 -12.01
CA ASP A 43 5.90 7.60 -12.13
C ASP A 43 5.54 6.51 -11.10
N ALA A 44 4.54 6.74 -10.26
CA ALA A 44 4.16 5.79 -9.23
C ALA A 44 3.34 4.63 -9.79
N LEU A 45 3.73 3.40 -9.43
CA LEU A 45 2.88 2.23 -9.63
C LEU A 45 1.79 2.21 -8.55
N VAL A 46 0.53 2.26 -8.99
CA VAL A 46 -0.62 2.04 -8.12
C VAL A 46 -0.84 0.53 -7.96
N ILE A 47 -0.69 0.03 -6.73
CA ILE A 47 -0.99 -1.35 -6.37
C ILE A 47 -2.25 -1.36 -5.52
N ASP A 48 -3.36 -1.83 -6.10
CA ASP A 48 -4.58 -2.08 -5.33
C ASP A 48 -4.45 -3.42 -4.58
N THR A 49 -4.52 -3.34 -3.25
CA THR A 49 -4.36 -4.49 -2.33
C THR A 49 -5.71 -4.99 -1.81
N THR A 50 -6.81 -4.49 -2.38
CA THR A 50 -8.17 -4.89 -2.03
C THR A 50 -8.38 -6.38 -2.33
N GLY A 51 -8.68 -7.17 -1.30
CA GLY A 51 -8.91 -8.62 -1.43
C GLY A 51 -7.65 -9.48 -1.58
N LEU A 52 -6.45 -8.89 -1.72
CA LEU A 52 -5.22 -9.66 -1.87
C LEU A 52 -4.63 -10.10 -0.51
N PRO A 53 -4.07 -11.33 -0.42
CA PRO A 53 -3.27 -11.75 0.72
C PRO A 53 -1.92 -11.01 0.73
N VAL A 54 -1.28 -10.96 1.90
CA VAL A 54 -0.05 -10.17 2.12
C VAL A 54 1.07 -10.61 1.18
N GLU A 55 1.18 -11.92 0.96
CA GLU A 55 2.19 -12.55 0.13
C GLU A 55 2.06 -12.15 -1.34
N ALA A 56 0.82 -12.03 -1.84
CA ALA A 56 0.56 -11.59 -3.22
C ALA A 56 0.92 -10.12 -3.42
N VAL A 57 0.64 -9.27 -2.43
CA VAL A 57 1.04 -7.86 -2.47
C VAL A 57 2.57 -7.73 -2.45
N LEU A 58 3.24 -8.50 -1.57
CA LEU A 58 4.70 -8.49 -1.46
C LEU A 58 5.36 -8.92 -2.78
N ALA A 59 4.85 -9.96 -3.43
CA ALA A 59 5.35 -10.43 -4.71
C ALA A 59 5.23 -9.35 -5.81
N GLN A 60 4.12 -8.61 -5.86
CA GLN A 60 3.94 -7.52 -6.81
C GLN A 60 4.93 -6.37 -6.59
N VAL A 61 5.12 -5.97 -5.33
CA VAL A 61 6.09 -4.92 -4.94
C VAL A 61 7.51 -5.33 -5.32
N LEU A 62 7.94 -6.54 -4.95
CA LEU A 62 9.29 -7.04 -5.25
C LEU A 62 9.53 -7.20 -6.75
N THR A 63 8.51 -7.65 -7.50
CA THR A 63 8.58 -7.76 -8.96
C THR A 63 8.75 -6.39 -9.59
N HIS A 64 7.97 -5.39 -9.17
CA HIS A 64 8.12 -4.04 -9.69
C HIS A 64 9.47 -3.43 -9.33
N PHE A 65 9.90 -3.56 -8.07
CA PHE A 65 11.21 -3.08 -7.62
C PHE A 65 12.36 -3.70 -8.40
N ARG A 66 12.34 -5.01 -8.67
CA ARG A 66 13.36 -5.69 -9.49
C ARG A 66 13.36 -5.20 -10.93
N ARG A 67 12.19 -4.85 -11.49
CA ARG A 67 12.07 -4.30 -12.84
C ARG A 67 12.63 -2.89 -12.95
N THR A 68 12.40 -2.04 -11.94
CA THR A 68 12.89 -0.66 -11.92
C THR A 68 14.36 -0.56 -11.50
N ALA A 69 14.83 -1.43 -10.60
CA ALA A 69 16.25 -1.58 -10.27
C ALA A 69 17.10 -2.00 -11.49
N LYS A 70 16.48 -2.64 -12.49
CA LYS A 70 17.08 -2.99 -13.78
C LYS A 70 16.89 -1.91 -14.86
N GLY A 71 16.93 -0.64 -14.48
CA GLY A 71 17.09 0.49 -15.41
C GLY A 71 18.49 0.51 -16.05
N PRO A 72 18.72 1.29 -17.14
CA PRO A 72 19.69 1.02 -18.21
C PRO A 72 21.20 1.09 -17.86
N GLY A 73 21.57 1.11 -16.58
CA GLY A 73 22.97 1.14 -16.11
C GLY A 73 23.45 -0.09 -15.32
N GLY A 74 22.58 -1.09 -15.07
CA GLY A 74 22.94 -2.28 -14.30
C GLY A 74 23.48 -3.42 -15.17
N SER A 75 24.76 -3.39 -15.50
CA SER A 75 25.49 -4.54 -16.06
C SER A 75 25.54 -5.70 -15.07
N ALA A 76 25.20 -6.90 -15.57
CA ALA A 76 25.58 -8.22 -15.05
C ALA A 76 25.20 -8.54 -13.58
N ASP A 77 24.24 -9.46 -13.41
CA ASP A 77 24.74 -10.82 -13.22
C ASP A 77 23.76 -11.87 -13.77
N SER A 78 24.36 -12.84 -14.43
CA SER A 78 23.79 -14.05 -14.99
C SER A 78 24.01 -15.14 -13.97
N SER A 79 22.98 -15.91 -13.59
CA SER A 79 23.06 -17.38 -13.51
C SER A 79 21.92 -18.00 -12.68
N ALA A 80 21.42 -19.12 -13.23
CA ALA A 80 20.62 -20.20 -12.62
C ALA A 80 19.20 -19.85 -12.16
N GLN A 81 18.09 -20.40 -12.70
CA GLN A 81 17.88 -21.72 -13.31
C GLN A 81 18.59 -22.86 -12.58
N GLU A 82 18.00 -23.29 -11.47
CA GLU A 82 17.71 -24.71 -11.17
C GLU A 82 16.50 -24.78 -10.22
#